data_AF-A8DW72-F1
#
_entry.id   AF-A8DW72-F1
#
_cell.length_a   1.000
_cell.length_b   1.000
_cell.length_c   1.000
_cell.angle_alpha   90.00
_cell.angle_beta   90.00
_cell.angle_gamma   90.00
#
_symmetry.space_group_name_H-M   'P 1'
#
loop_
_entity.id
_entity.type
_entity.pdbx_description
1 polymer ?
#
loop_
_entity_poly.entity_id
_entity_poly.type
_entity_poly.pdbx_seq_one_letter_code
_entity_poly.pdbx_strand_id
1 'polypeptide(L)'
;IISIAKSPDYENKTRYDLTVQARDRGVPVKYDTAQVTIFIEDVNDHSPVFSPSNYSKQIPESTVIGSTVVTVTATDLDSGPRGRLEYRLISGNVKGAFNIDANSGTC
;
A
#
# COMPACT_ATOMS: atom_id res chain seq x y z
N ILE A 1 -29.11 8.51 12.31
CA ILE A 1 -28.42 7.39 11.63
C ILE A 1 -27.24 7.98 10.90
N ILE A 2 -26.03 7.48 11.14
CA ILE A 2 -24.84 7.87 10.38
C ILE A 2 -24.69 6.88 9.24
N SER A 3 -24.51 7.36 8.02
CA SER A 3 -24.38 6.54 6.81
C SER A 3 -23.29 7.10 5.91
N ILE A 4 -22.73 6.24 5.05
CA ILE A 4 -21.68 6.61 4.12
C ILE A 4 -22.29 7.41 2.96
N ALA A 5 -21.76 8.60 2.68
CA ALA A 5 -22.14 9.41 1.54
C ALA A 5 -21.25 9.17 0.31
N LYS A 6 -19.97 8.84 0.53
CA LYS A 6 -18.97 8.48 -0.48
C LYS A 6 -18.05 7.44 0.15
N SER A 7 -17.60 6.46 -0.65
CA SER A 7 -16.64 5.45 -0.20
C SER A 7 -15.42 6.12 0.46
N PRO A 8 -15.05 5.72 1.68
CA PRO A 8 -13.81 6.15 2.30
C PRO A 8 -12.61 5.56 1.57
N ASP A 9 -11.47 6.22 1.71
CA ASP A 9 -10.21 5.93 1.05
C ASP A 9 -9.12 6.21 2.10
N TYR A 10 -8.43 5.16 2.54
CA TYR A 10 -7.49 5.23 3.65
C TYR A 10 -6.26 6.06 3.28
N GLU A 11 -5.75 5.87 2.05
CA GLU A 11 -4.59 6.55 1.47
C GLU A 11 -4.82 8.06 1.38
N ASN A 12 -6.07 8.48 1.25
CA ASN A 12 -6.46 9.88 1.26
C ASN A 12 -6.75 10.42 2.67
N LYS A 13 -7.53 9.69 3.49
CA LYS A 13 -7.92 10.15 4.83
C LYS A 13 -8.25 9.01 5.78
N THR A 14 -7.48 8.94 6.87
CA THR A 14 -7.54 7.85 7.85
C THR A 14 -8.52 8.07 9.02
N ARG A 15 -9.04 9.30 9.21
CA ARG A 15 -9.91 9.63 10.35
C ARG A 15 -10.89 10.77 10.04
N TYR A 16 -12.09 10.67 10.61
CA TYR A 16 -13.08 11.74 10.65
C TYR A 16 -13.50 12.02 12.09
N ASP A 17 -13.53 13.30 12.46
CA ASP A 17 -14.11 13.77 13.73
C ASP A 17 -15.36 14.56 13.43
N LEU A 18 -16.50 14.09 13.95
CA LEU A 18 -17.82 14.66 13.72
C LEU A 18 -18.41 15.13 15.04
N THR A 19 -19.00 16.32 15.05
CA THR A 19 -19.86 16.78 16.14
C THR A 19 -21.32 16.59 15.73
N VAL A 20 -22.04 15.73 16.44
CA VAL A 20 -23.48 15.52 16.24
C VAL A 20 -24.28 16.33 17.25
N GLN A 21 -25.43 16.87 16.84
CA GLN A 21 -26.33 17.62 17.71
C GLN A 21 -27.70 16.94 17.76
N ALA A 22 -28.23 16.78 18.97
CA ALA A 22 -29.64 16.45 19.20
C ALA A 22 -30.38 17.70 19.66
N ARG A 23 -31.58 17.93 19.13
CA ARG A 23 -32.43 19.09 19.46
C ARG A 23 -33.83 18.61 19.76
N ASP A 24 -34.41 19.07 20.87
CA ASP A 24 -35.81 18.80 21.22
C ASP A 24 -36.77 19.77 20.49
N ARG A 25 -38.07 19.58 20.69
CA ARG A 25 -39.12 20.46 20.15
C ARG A 25 -39.79 21.30 21.24
N GLY A 26 -39.13 21.50 22.38
CA GLY A 26 -39.66 22.24 23.53
C GLY A 26 -39.72 23.75 23.31
N VAL A 27 -40.33 24.47 24.25
CA VAL A 27 -40.27 25.93 24.34
C VAL A 27 -39.91 26.29 25.79
N PRO A 28 -38.67 26.73 26.07
CA PRO A 28 -37.57 26.93 25.13
C PRO A 28 -36.99 25.61 24.61
N VAL A 29 -36.44 25.64 23.40
CA VAL A 29 -35.78 24.46 22.80
C VAL A 29 -34.47 24.18 23.51
N LYS A 30 -34.21 22.92 23.83
CA LYS A 30 -32.90 22.46 24.28
C LYS A 30 -32.20 21.66 23.20
N TYR A 31 -30.88 21.71 23.23
CA TYR A 31 -30.03 20.88 22.40
C TYR A 31 -28.81 20.43 23.20
N ASP A 32 -28.21 19.34 22.74
CA ASP A 32 -26.95 18.83 23.26
C ASP A 32 -26.07 18.30 22.11
N THR A 33 -24.77 18.22 22.32
CA THR A 33 -23.82 17.76 21.30
C THR A 33 -22.96 16.59 21.79
N ALA A 34 -22.54 15.73 20.86
CA ALA A 34 -21.61 14.65 21.13
C ALA A 34 -20.53 14.59 20.04
N GLN A 35 -19.33 14.14 20.41
CA GLN A 35 -18.24 13.88 19.46
C GLN A 35 -18.27 12.43 19.01
N VAL A 36 -18.07 12.21 17.72
CA VAL A 36 -17.94 10.89 17.09
C VAL A 36 -16.64 10.87 16.30
N THR A 37 -15.72 10.01 16.71
CA THR A 37 -14.48 9.76 15.97
C THR A 37 -14.62 8.46 15.18
N ILE A 38 -14.35 8.53 13.88
CA ILE A 38 -14.39 7.40 12.96
C ILE A 38 -12.97 7.19 12.45
N PHE A 39 -12.44 5.99 12.63
CA PHE A 39 -11.19 5.55 12.03
C PHE A 39 -11.49 4.74 10.76
N ILE A 40 -10.78 5.04 9.69
CA ILE A 40 -10.85 4.26 8.45
C ILE A 40 -9.85 3.12 8.58
N GLU A 41 -10.32 1.91 8.30
CA GLU A 41 -9.44 0.76 8.17
C GLU A 41 -8.85 0.77 6.75
N ASP A 42 -7.52 0.69 6.68
CA ASP A 42 -6.79 0.37 5.46
C ASP A 42 -7.36 -0.93 4.87
N VAL A 43 -7.33 -1.09 3.55
CA VAL A 43 -7.53 -2.34 2.78
C VAL A 43 -6.37 -2.47 1.78
N ASN A 44 -5.91 -3.69 1.48
CA ASN A 44 -4.93 -3.86 0.40
C ASN A 44 -5.66 -3.69 -0.95
N ASP A 45 -5.62 -2.48 -1.49
CA ASP A 45 -6.27 -2.10 -2.75
C ASP A 45 -5.32 -1.50 -3.78
N HIS A 46 -4.05 -1.31 -3.40
CA HIS A 46 -2.96 -1.04 -4.34
C HIS A 46 -2.19 -2.33 -4.67
N SER A 47 -1.56 -2.32 -5.84
CA SER A 47 -0.69 -3.41 -6.28
C SER A 47 0.72 -2.87 -6.49
N PRO A 48 1.76 -3.67 -6.23
CA PRO A 48 3.13 -3.23 -6.43
C PRO A 48 3.39 -2.83 -7.89
N VAL A 49 4.01 -1.65 -8.08
CA VAL A 49 4.39 -1.15 -9.40
C VAL A 49 5.90 -1.07 -9.51
N PHE A 50 6.48 -1.75 -10.50
CA PHE A 50 7.92 -1.64 -10.80
C PHE A 50 8.29 -0.28 -11.39
N SER A 51 9.43 0.27 -10.96
CA SER A 51 9.98 1.50 -11.49
C SER A 51 11.51 1.39 -11.62
N PRO A 52 12.06 1.32 -12.85
CA PRO A 52 11.38 1.30 -14.15
C PRO A 52 10.55 0.02 -14.42
N SER A 53 9.67 0.08 -15.42
CA SER A 53 8.82 -1.07 -15.82
C SER A 53 9.58 -2.19 -16.52
N ASN A 54 10.78 -1.91 -17.05
CA ASN A 54 11.65 -2.87 -17.69
C ASN A 54 13.09 -2.66 -17.24
N TYR A 55 13.76 -3.76 -16.94
CA TYR A 55 15.18 -3.78 -16.58
C TYR A 55 15.94 -4.55 -17.67
N SER A 56 17.05 -3.97 -18.14
CA SER A 56 17.93 -4.60 -19.13
C SER A 56 19.38 -4.36 -18.74
N LYS A 57 20.17 -5.43 -18.74
CA LYS A 57 21.59 -5.41 -18.38
C LYS A 57 22.36 -6.36 -19.27
N GLN A 58 23.50 -5.91 -19.79
CA GLN A 58 24.49 -6.78 -20.42
C GLN A 58 25.55 -7.15 -19.37
N ILE A 59 25.90 -8.43 -19.31
CA ILE A 59 26.92 -8.96 -18.41
C ILE A 59 28.06 -9.61 -19.22
N PRO A 60 29.33 -9.40 -18.84
CA PRO A 60 30.45 -10.14 -19.41
C PRO A 60 30.33 -11.65 -19.17
N GLU A 61 30.82 -12.46 -20.11
CA GLU A 61 30.90 -13.92 -19.91
C GLU A 61 31.83 -14.32 -18.76
N SER A 62 32.76 -13.44 -18.40
CA SER A 62 33.70 -13.62 -17.30
C SER A 62 33.12 -13.25 -15.92
N THR A 63 31.84 -12.87 -15.85
CA THR A 63 31.17 -12.56 -14.58
C THR A 63 31.13 -13.78 -13.67
N VAL A 64 31.58 -13.59 -12.43
CA VAL A 64 31.66 -14.65 -11.42
C VAL A 64 30.27 -14.89 -10.81
N ILE A 65 29.96 -16.16 -10.50
CA ILE A 65 28.75 -16.56 -9.78
C ILE A 65 28.63 -15.79 -8.47
N GLY A 66 27.45 -15.26 -8.18
CA GLY A 66 27.17 -14.46 -6.99
C GLY A 66 27.44 -12.96 -7.17
N SER A 67 27.90 -12.52 -8.34
CA SER A 67 27.96 -11.09 -8.66
C SER A 67 26.55 -10.52 -8.82
N THR A 68 26.31 -9.33 -8.26
CA THR A 68 25.07 -8.59 -8.50
C THR A 68 24.96 -8.15 -9.96
N VAL A 69 23.84 -8.49 -10.59
CA VAL A 69 23.50 -8.15 -11.97
C VAL A 69 22.60 -6.91 -12.01
N VAL A 70 21.52 -6.92 -11.23
CA VAL A 70 20.52 -5.85 -11.20
C VAL A 70 19.77 -5.83 -9.88
N THR A 71 19.44 -4.64 -9.39
CA THR A 71 18.47 -4.47 -8.30
C THR A 71 17.19 -3.92 -8.88
N VAL A 72 16.09 -4.67 -8.74
CA VAL A 72 14.76 -4.21 -9.13
C VAL A 72 14.05 -3.58 -7.95
N THR A 73 13.18 -2.63 -8.25
CA THR A 73 12.47 -1.84 -7.25
C THR A 73 11.01 -1.71 -7.67
N ALA A 74 10.11 -2.04 -6.76
CA ALA A 74 8.69 -1.74 -6.88
C ALA A 74 8.24 -0.83 -5.72
N THR A 75 7.09 -0.21 -5.89
CA THR A 75 6.42 0.59 -4.86
C THR A 75 4.97 0.16 -4.75
N ASP A 76 4.50 -0.02 -3.53
CA ASP A 76 3.09 -0.22 -3.18
C ASP A 76 2.66 0.95 -2.28
N LEU A 77 1.45 1.45 -2.46
CA LEU A 77 0.94 2.62 -1.72
C LEU A 77 0.19 2.22 -0.43
N ASP A 78 -0.13 0.94 -0.26
CA ASP A 78 -0.75 0.43 0.96
C ASP A 78 0.17 0.61 2.18
N SER A 79 -0.41 0.80 3.36
CA SER A 79 0.39 1.06 4.56
C SER A 79 0.85 -0.20 5.30
N GLY A 80 1.96 -0.07 6.01
CA GLY A 80 2.45 -1.08 6.95
C GLY A 80 2.74 -2.44 6.28
N PRO A 81 2.31 -3.56 6.87
CA PRO A 81 2.57 -4.89 6.30
C PRO A 81 1.95 -5.14 4.93
N ARG A 82 0.95 -4.34 4.53
CA ARG A 82 0.18 -4.56 3.30
C ARG A 82 0.89 -4.04 2.06
N GLY A 83 1.69 -2.98 2.22
CA GLY A 83 2.63 -2.52 1.20
C GLY A 83 4.00 -3.23 1.25
N ARG A 84 4.13 -4.34 2.00
CA ARG A 84 5.39 -5.11 2.04
C ARG A 84 5.58 -5.85 0.73
N LEU A 85 6.76 -5.68 0.14
CA LEU A 85 7.12 -6.27 -1.14
C LEU A 85 7.91 -7.56 -0.97
N GLU A 86 7.59 -8.54 -1.83
CA GLU A 86 8.40 -9.73 -2.03
C GLU A 86 8.69 -9.94 -3.53
N TYR A 87 9.95 -10.23 -3.86
CA TYR A 87 10.41 -10.40 -5.24
C TYR A 87 10.66 -11.88 -5.57
N ARG A 88 10.27 -12.29 -6.79
CA ARG A 88 10.51 -13.65 -7.29
C ARG A 88 10.65 -13.70 -8.80
N LEU A 89 11.58 -14.54 -9.28
CA LEU A 89 11.68 -14.88 -10.71
C LEU A 89 10.59 -15.89 -11.08
N ILE A 90 9.69 -15.51 -11.99
CA ILE A 90 8.54 -16.33 -12.39
C ILE A 90 8.80 -17.20 -13.62
N SER A 91 9.74 -16.82 -14.49
CA SER A 91 10.01 -17.51 -15.75
C SER A 91 11.38 -17.13 -16.32
N GLY A 92 11.86 -17.86 -17.34
CA GLY A 92 13.06 -17.52 -18.10
C GLY A 92 14.39 -17.84 -17.40
N ASN A 93 14.36 -18.26 -16.13
CA ASN A 93 15.57 -18.63 -15.37
C ASN A 93 16.05 -20.06 -15.69
N VAL A 94 16.57 -20.25 -16.90
CA VAL A 94 17.06 -21.56 -17.37
C VAL A 94 18.18 -22.07 -16.46
N LYS A 95 18.09 -23.33 -16.04
CA LYS A 95 19.04 -24.00 -15.12
C LYS A 95 19.21 -23.31 -13.74
N GLY A 96 18.36 -22.37 -13.37
CA GLY A 96 18.51 -21.61 -12.12
C GLY A 96 19.76 -20.72 -12.11
N ALA A 97 20.15 -20.19 -13.26
CA ALA A 97 21.35 -19.38 -13.43
C ALA A 97 21.33 -18.05 -12.64
N PHE A 98 20.13 -17.55 -12.33
CA PHE A 98 19.92 -16.32 -11.56
C PHE A 98 19.20 -16.61 -10.24
N ASN A 99 19.48 -15.80 -9.23
CA ASN A 99 18.76 -15.76 -7.96
C ASN A 99 18.32 -14.33 -7.70
N ILE A 100 17.17 -14.12 -7.05
CA ILE A 100 16.75 -12.79 -6.58
C ILE A 100 16.48 -12.86 -5.10
N ASP A 101 17.02 -11.91 -4.34
CA ASP A 101 16.69 -11.77 -2.94
C ASP A 101 15.26 -11.23 -2.81
N ALA A 102 14.44 -11.95 -2.05
CA ALA A 102 13.01 -11.69 -1.97
C ALA A 102 12.67 -10.35 -1.30
N ASN A 103 13.57 -9.76 -0.50
CA ASN A 103 13.28 -8.52 0.23
C ASN A 103 13.90 -7.28 -0.42
N SER A 104 15.09 -7.43 -0.99
CA SER A 104 15.85 -6.32 -1.59
C SER A 104 15.66 -6.21 -3.10
N GLY A 105 15.14 -7.24 -3.77
CA GLY A 105 15.02 -7.27 -5.23
C GLY A 105 16.38 -7.35 -5.95
N THR A 106 17.46 -7.66 -5.22
CA THR A 106 18.80 -7.77 -5.80
C THR A 106 18.98 -9.15 -6.43
N CYS A 107 19.35 -9.16 -7.71
CA CYS A 107 19.66 -10.34 -8.50
C CYS A 107 21.15 -10.41 -8.82
#